data_AF-A0A7W9CLW7-F1
#
_entry.id   AF-A0A7W9CLW7-F1
#
_cell.length_a   1.000
_cell.length_b   1.000
_cell.length_c   1.000
_cell.angle_alpha   90.00
_cell.angle_beta   90.00
_cell.angle_gamma   90.00
#
_symmetry.space_group_name_H-M   'P 1'
#
loop_
_entity.id
_entity.type
_entity.pdbx_description
1 polymer ?
#
loop_
_entity_poly.entity_id
_entity_poly.type
_entity_poly.pdbx_seq_one_letter_code
_entity_poly.pdbx_strand_id
1 'polypeptide(L)'
;MTPGPPVLSTLTALSALASLSVPALPLTASASAAVDYRAVDFQSPVATLWVAGVLVLVGLAVLGHAVWRRRRHVAYARRTGRNTDPAHLRDTRVEQVVSYLCLAVAGVLAGLAALGAWQTHQNVRGNLAAKYGVTAVDNARWSGAFLVADLTLADGTVRRDATVYFEADGEPLTGEDVFSQTPGA
;
A
#
# COMPACT_ATOMS: atom_id res chain seq x y z
N MET A 1 -39.20 2.23 -7.74
CA MET A 1 -37.85 2.83 -7.72
C MET A 1 -37.25 2.56 -6.36
N THR A 2 -36.43 1.51 -6.25
CA THR A 2 -35.75 1.12 -5.01
C THR A 2 -34.34 1.73 -5.00
N PRO A 3 -33.93 2.43 -3.94
CA PRO A 3 -32.56 2.90 -3.82
C PRO A 3 -31.61 1.71 -3.65
N GLY A 4 -30.55 1.67 -4.45
CA GLY A 4 -29.50 0.65 -4.36
C GLY A 4 -28.69 0.79 -3.05
N PRO A 5 -28.04 -0.29 -2.59
CA PRO A 5 -27.32 -0.29 -1.33
C PRO A 5 -26.11 0.67 -1.36
N PRO A 6 -25.77 1.30 -0.23
CA PRO A 6 -24.61 2.17 -0.14
C PRO A 6 -23.32 1.36 -0.30
N VAL A 7 -22.58 1.66 -1.37
CA VAL A 7 -21.21 1.15 -1.57
C VAL A 7 -20.32 1.83 -0.53
N LEU A 8 -20.17 1.15 0.61
CA LEU A 8 -19.33 1.54 1.73
C LEU A 8 -17.86 1.75 1.29
N SER A 9 -17.49 3.02 1.12
CA SER A 9 -16.40 3.78 1.78
C SER A 9 -15.17 3.07 2.35
N THR A 10 -14.75 1.91 1.84
CA THR A 10 -13.52 1.22 2.26
C THR A 10 -12.28 1.70 1.52
N LEU A 11 -12.44 2.31 0.33
CA LEU A 11 -11.37 2.93 -0.44
C LEU A 11 -10.85 4.24 0.17
N THR A 12 -11.66 4.92 0.99
CA THR A 12 -11.32 6.20 1.62
C THR A 12 -10.33 6.04 2.78
N ALA A 13 -10.28 4.87 3.42
CA ALA A 13 -9.36 4.61 4.53
C ALA A 13 -7.94 4.27 4.03
N LEU A 14 -7.79 3.62 2.86
CA LEU A 14 -6.48 3.35 2.27
C LEU A 14 -5.83 4.62 1.69
N SER A 15 -6.62 5.59 1.25
CA SER A 15 -6.10 6.87 0.75
C SER A 15 -5.56 7.78 1.86
N ALA A 16 -6.00 7.59 3.11
CA ALA A 16 -5.51 8.35 4.26
C ALA A 16 -4.12 7.92 4.78
N LEU A 17 -3.65 6.72 4.41
CA LEU A 17 -2.29 6.26 4.71
C LEU A 17 -1.26 6.72 3.66
N ALA A 18 -1.72 7.15 2.48
CA ALA A 18 -0.89 7.73 1.43
C ALA A 18 -0.59 9.23 1.63
N SER A 19 -1.23 9.88 2.61
CA SER A 19 -1.08 11.31 2.93
C SER A 19 -0.15 11.59 4.11
N LEU A 20 0.72 10.64 4.47
CA LEU A 20 1.86 10.94 5.33
C LEU A 20 2.76 11.95 4.61
N SER A 21 2.70 13.21 5.05
CA SER A 21 3.61 14.28 4.66
C SER A 21 5.04 13.88 5.02
N VAL A 22 5.79 13.42 4.01
CA VAL A 22 7.18 12.97 4.13
C VAL A 22 8.13 14.16 3.94
N PRO A 23 9.09 14.39 4.84
CA PRO A 23 10.06 15.48 4.71
C PRO A 23 10.91 15.35 3.43
N ALA A 24 11.03 16.44 2.68
CA ALA A 24 11.78 16.52 1.43
C ALA A 24 13.30 16.55 1.68
N LEU A 25 14.05 15.71 0.95
CA LEU A 25 15.50 15.86 0.82
C LEU A 25 15.82 16.71 -0.43
N PRO A 26 16.87 17.55 -0.38
CA PRO A 26 17.24 18.41 -1.50
C PRO A 26 17.78 17.60 -2.68
N LEU A 27 17.29 17.92 -3.90
CA LEU A 27 17.69 17.28 -5.16
C LEU A 27 18.86 18.07 -5.79
N THR A 28 20.05 17.48 -5.83
CA THR A 28 21.21 18.04 -6.55
C THR A 28 21.17 17.64 -8.02
N ALA A 29 20.96 18.62 -8.90
CA ALA A 29 20.97 18.43 -10.36
C ALA A 29 22.42 18.27 -10.89
N SER A 30 22.68 17.21 -11.65
CA SER A 30 23.92 17.02 -12.42
C SER A 30 23.54 16.84 -13.89
N ALA A 31 24.11 17.67 -14.77
CA ALA A 31 23.80 17.69 -16.21
C ALA A 31 24.58 16.63 -17.02
N SER A 32 23.93 16.09 -18.06
CA SER A 32 24.50 15.46 -19.28
C SER A 32 25.06 14.03 -19.26
N ALA A 33 24.46 13.10 -18.52
CA ALA A 33 24.58 11.67 -18.78
C ALA A 33 23.23 11.14 -19.28
N ALA A 34 23.21 10.07 -20.10
CA ALA A 34 21.98 9.33 -20.39
C ALA A 34 21.25 9.11 -19.06
N VAL A 35 20.06 9.70 -18.92
CA VAL A 35 19.36 9.71 -17.64
C VAL A 35 18.91 8.27 -17.38
N ASP A 36 19.55 7.62 -16.42
CA ASP A 36 19.21 6.26 -16.01
C ASP A 36 17.99 6.33 -15.09
N TYR A 37 16.81 6.00 -15.64
CA TYR A 37 15.56 6.01 -14.90
C TYR A 37 15.47 4.79 -13.99
N ARG A 38 14.90 4.98 -12.80
CA ARG A 38 14.68 3.88 -11.87
C ARG A 38 13.30 3.27 -12.08
N ALA A 39 13.23 1.96 -12.21
CA ALA A 39 11.97 1.24 -12.31
C ALA A 39 11.01 1.61 -11.17
N VAL A 40 9.74 1.78 -11.53
CA VAL A 40 8.68 2.22 -10.62
C VAL A 40 7.64 1.10 -10.53
N ASP A 41 7.57 0.43 -9.38
CA ASP A 41 6.62 -0.65 -9.13
C ASP A 41 5.56 -0.23 -8.11
N PHE A 42 4.34 -0.02 -8.60
CA PHE A 42 3.20 0.32 -7.77
C PHE A 42 2.32 -0.88 -7.42
N GLN A 43 2.41 -1.97 -8.19
CA GLN A 43 1.48 -3.08 -8.08
C GLN A 43 1.89 -4.04 -6.97
N SER A 44 3.17 -4.36 -6.85
CA SER A 44 3.65 -5.32 -5.85
C SER A 44 3.38 -4.86 -4.41
N PRO A 45 3.62 -3.60 -4.01
CA PRO A 45 3.28 -3.12 -2.67
C PRO A 45 1.78 -3.27 -2.37
N VAL A 46 0.90 -2.89 -3.30
CA VAL A 46 -0.56 -2.99 -3.12
C VAL A 46 -1.02 -4.44 -3.04
N ALA A 47 -0.53 -5.31 -3.92
CA ALA A 47 -0.84 -6.74 -3.89
C ALA A 47 -0.39 -7.37 -2.55
N THR A 48 0.79 -6.99 -2.07
CA THR A 48 1.32 -7.47 -0.78
C THR A 48 0.45 -7.01 0.39
N LEU A 49 -0.07 -5.78 0.38
CA LEU A 49 -1.03 -5.30 1.38
C LEU A 49 -2.35 -6.09 1.37
N TRP A 50 -2.85 -6.47 0.19
CA TRP A 50 -4.04 -7.34 0.10
C TRP A 50 -3.81 -8.70 0.75
N VAL A 51 -2.68 -9.34 0.44
CA VAL A 51 -2.31 -10.63 1.06
C VAL A 51 -2.17 -10.48 2.58
N ALA A 52 -1.48 -9.45 3.04
CA ALA A 52 -1.35 -9.15 4.47
C ALA A 52 -2.74 -8.94 5.13
N GLY A 53 -3.65 -8.21 4.47
CA GLY A 53 -5.01 -7.99 4.94
C GLY A 53 -5.80 -9.29 5.11
N VAL A 54 -5.73 -10.20 4.13
CA VAL A 54 -6.38 -11.52 4.23
C VAL A 54 -5.82 -12.33 5.40
N LEU A 55 -4.49 -12.34 5.57
CA LEU A 55 -3.85 -13.04 6.69
C LEU A 55 -4.27 -12.46 8.05
N VAL A 56 -4.41 -11.14 8.17
CA VAL A 56 -4.94 -10.51 9.39
C VAL A 56 -6.35 -10.98 9.68
N LEU A 57 -7.23 -10.98 8.68
CA LEU A 57 -8.62 -11.41 8.85
C LEU A 57 -8.71 -12.88 9.30
N VAL A 58 -7.96 -13.77 8.64
CA VAL A 58 -7.92 -15.18 8.99
C VAL A 58 -7.31 -15.39 10.38
N GLY A 59 -6.17 -14.75 10.66
CA GLY A 59 -5.48 -14.85 11.95
C GLY A 59 -6.36 -14.40 13.12
N LEU A 60 -7.08 -13.28 12.96
CA LEU A 60 -8.02 -12.77 13.96
C LEU A 60 -9.26 -13.67 14.12
N ALA A 61 -9.80 -14.21 13.03
CA ALA A 61 -10.92 -15.13 13.09
C ALA A 61 -10.55 -16.41 13.87
N VAL A 62 -9.41 -17.02 13.57
CA VAL A 62 -8.91 -18.20 14.28
C VAL A 62 -8.62 -17.87 15.74
N LEU A 63 -8.02 -16.71 16.03
CA LEU A 63 -7.72 -16.30 17.40
C LEU A 63 -9.00 -16.08 18.20
N GLY A 64 -9.99 -15.41 17.61
CA GLY A 64 -11.32 -15.20 18.18
C GLY A 64 -12.02 -16.52 18.46
N HIS A 65 -11.95 -17.47 17.51
CA HIS A 65 -12.48 -18.81 17.66
C HIS A 65 -11.80 -19.56 18.83
N ALA A 66 -10.48 -19.56 18.90
CA ALA A 66 -9.72 -20.21 19.98
C ALA A 66 -10.06 -19.62 21.36
N VAL A 67 -10.18 -18.29 21.46
CA VAL A 67 -10.57 -17.59 22.69
C VAL A 67 -12.00 -17.93 23.08
N TRP A 68 -12.94 -17.92 22.14
CA TRP A 68 -14.33 -18.30 22.37
C TRP A 68 -14.44 -19.75 22.85
N ARG A 69 -13.75 -20.67 22.18
CA ARG A 69 -13.69 -22.09 22.51
C ARG A 69 -13.15 -22.29 23.92
N ARG A 70 -12.04 -21.63 24.28
CA ARG A 70 -11.47 -21.65 25.64
C ARG A 70 -12.46 -21.17 26.69
N ARG A 71 -13.13 -20.04 26.45
CA ARG A 71 -14.11 -19.47 27.37
C ARG A 71 -15.27 -20.45 27.60
N ARG A 72 -15.74 -21.11 26.55
CA ARG A 72 -16.82 -22.11 26.63
C ARG A 72 -16.41 -23.32 27.46
N HIS A 73 -15.22 -23.89 27.25
CA HIS A 73 -14.74 -25.03 28.04
C HIS A 73 -14.56 -24.68 29.52
N VAL A 74 -13.98 -23.52 29.82
CA VAL A 74 -13.83 -23.05 31.21
C VAL A 74 -15.19 -22.82 31.86
N ALA A 75 -16.15 -22.22 31.14
CA ALA A 75 -17.50 -22.01 31.66
C ALA A 75 -18.24 -23.33 31.93
N TYR A 76 -18.05 -24.34 31.07
CA TYR A 76 -18.63 -25.67 31.27
C TYR A 76 -18.02 -26.37 32.49
N ALA A 77 -16.68 -26.42 32.58
CA ALA A 77 -15.97 -27.02 33.71
C ALA A 77 -16.42 -26.44 35.07
N ARG A 78 -16.61 -25.11 35.14
CA ARG A 78 -17.15 -24.43 36.33
C ARG A 78 -18.56 -24.86 36.71
N ARG A 79 -19.42 -25.18 35.74
CA ARG A 79 -20.81 -25.61 36.00
C ARG A 79 -20.88 -27.07 36.44
N THR A 80 -20.05 -27.93 35.87
CA THR A 80 -20.13 -29.39 36.06
C THR A 80 -19.20 -29.89 37.17
N GLY A 81 -18.32 -29.05 37.71
CA GLY A 81 -17.31 -29.46 38.70
C GLY A 81 -16.24 -30.42 38.16
N ARG A 82 -16.23 -30.67 36.85
CA ARG A 82 -15.26 -31.52 36.17
C ARG A 82 -14.03 -30.72 35.75
N ASN A 83 -12.84 -31.32 35.88
CA ASN A 83 -11.62 -30.74 35.34
C ASN A 83 -11.69 -30.64 33.82
N THR A 84 -11.11 -29.58 33.27
CA THR A 84 -11.02 -29.39 31.81
C THR A 84 -10.02 -30.40 31.25
N ASP A 85 -10.41 -31.13 30.19
CA ASP A 85 -9.53 -32.09 29.54
C ASP A 85 -8.22 -31.40 29.08
N PRO A 86 -7.04 -31.88 29.51
CA PRO A 86 -5.75 -31.35 29.08
C PRO A 86 -5.56 -31.33 27.55
N ALA A 87 -6.16 -32.27 26.82
CA ALA A 87 -6.07 -32.33 25.36
C ALA A 87 -6.71 -31.10 24.70
N HIS A 88 -7.87 -30.64 25.19
CA HIS A 88 -8.53 -29.43 24.69
C HIS A 88 -7.73 -28.16 24.95
N LEU A 89 -7.01 -28.10 26.08
CA LEU A 89 -6.15 -26.97 26.42
C LEU A 89 -4.92 -26.92 25.52
N ARG A 90 -4.31 -28.06 25.20
CA ARG A 90 -3.17 -28.15 24.28
C ARG A 90 -3.56 -27.75 22.86
N ASP A 91 -4.67 -28.26 22.36
CA ASP A 91 -5.17 -27.94 21.02
C ASP A 91 -5.48 -26.44 20.88
N THR A 92 -6.11 -25.84 21.89
CA THR A 92 -6.34 -24.39 21.93
C THR A 92 -5.03 -23.57 21.92
N ARG A 93 -3.98 -24.06 22.58
CA ARG A 93 -2.65 -23.39 22.53
C ARG A 93 -2.04 -23.46 21.14
N VAL A 94 -2.19 -24.59 20.44
CA VAL A 94 -1.70 -24.72 19.05
C VAL A 94 -2.46 -23.77 18.14
N GLU A 95 -3.79 -23.70 18.24
CA GLU A 95 -4.59 -22.72 17.49
C GLU A 95 -4.11 -21.28 17.74
N GLN A 96 -3.86 -20.90 18.99
CA GLN A 96 -3.35 -19.57 19.34
C GLN A 96 -1.96 -19.29 18.76
N VAL A 97 -1.03 -20.25 18.84
CA VAL A 97 0.32 -20.10 18.27
C VAL A 97 0.24 -19.92 16.75
N VAL A 98 -0.59 -20.71 16.07
CA VAL A 98 -0.80 -20.59 14.62
C VAL A 98 -1.39 -19.21 14.27
N SER A 99 -2.37 -18.72 15.04
CA SER A 99 -2.88 -17.36 14.88
C SER A 99 -1.80 -16.30 15.03
N TYR A 100 -0.97 -16.39 16.07
CA TYR A 100 0.09 -15.41 16.30
C TYR A 100 1.15 -15.43 15.18
N LEU A 101 1.53 -16.62 14.71
CA LEU A 101 2.44 -16.75 13.57
C LEU A 101 1.84 -16.13 12.30
N CYS A 102 0.57 -16.40 12.03
CA CYS A 102 -0.15 -15.81 10.89
C CYS A 102 -0.15 -14.27 10.96
N LEU A 103 -0.48 -13.71 12.12
CA LEU A 103 -0.47 -12.26 12.34
C LEU A 103 0.94 -11.66 12.24
N ALA A 104 1.96 -12.37 12.73
CA ALA A 104 3.35 -11.93 12.62
C ALA A 104 3.80 -11.85 11.15
N VAL A 105 3.50 -12.88 10.35
CA VAL A 105 3.78 -12.89 8.90
C VAL A 105 3.06 -11.74 8.21
N ALA A 106 1.78 -11.51 8.54
CA ALA A 106 1.03 -10.39 7.99
C ALA A 106 1.68 -9.04 8.32
N GLY A 107 2.20 -8.86 9.54
CA GLY A 107 2.93 -7.67 9.95
C GLY A 107 4.23 -7.46 9.15
N VAL A 108 5.00 -8.53 8.91
CA VAL A 108 6.21 -8.47 8.08
C VAL A 108 5.86 -8.05 6.64
N LEU A 109 4.84 -8.68 6.05
CA LEU A 109 4.39 -8.33 4.70
C LEU A 109 3.92 -6.89 4.59
N ALA A 110 3.17 -6.40 5.58
CA ALA A 110 2.76 -4.99 5.63
C ALA A 110 3.97 -4.05 5.70
N GLY A 111 4.99 -4.39 6.49
CA GLY A 111 6.24 -3.64 6.55
C GLY A 111 7.00 -3.59 5.23
N LEU A 112 7.12 -4.74 4.55
CA LEU A 112 7.75 -4.83 3.23
C LEU A 112 6.98 -4.03 2.18
N ALA A 113 5.65 -4.07 2.22
CA ALA A 113 4.81 -3.29 1.33
C ALA A 113 4.97 -1.78 1.57
N ALA A 114 5.06 -1.34 2.83
CA ALA A 114 5.30 0.06 3.16
C ALA A 114 6.67 0.53 2.64
N LEU A 115 7.72 -0.29 2.79
CA LEU A 115 9.05 0.00 2.24
C LEU A 115 9.04 0.07 0.72
N GLY A 116 8.35 -0.86 0.05
CA GLY A 116 8.17 -0.85 -1.40
C GLY A 116 7.47 0.42 -1.87
N ALA A 117 6.34 0.76 -1.26
CA ALA A 117 5.59 1.99 -1.59
C ALA A 117 6.42 3.26 -1.39
N TRP A 118 7.21 3.31 -0.31
CA TRP A 118 8.15 4.40 -0.06
C TRP A 118 9.20 4.51 -1.17
N GLN A 119 9.86 3.40 -1.50
CA GLN A 119 10.89 3.37 -2.54
C GLN A 119 10.33 3.82 -3.89
N THR A 120 9.14 3.35 -4.24
CA THR A 120 8.44 3.73 -5.47
C THR A 120 8.18 5.23 -5.52
N HIS A 121 7.74 5.84 -4.41
CA HIS A 121 7.53 7.29 -4.34
C HIS A 121 8.84 8.08 -4.50
N GLN A 122 9.95 7.59 -3.94
CA GLN A 122 11.27 8.22 -4.13
C GLN A 122 11.75 8.10 -5.58
N ASN A 123 11.54 6.95 -6.23
CA ASN A 123 11.89 6.74 -7.63
C ASN A 123 11.08 7.67 -8.55
N VAL A 124 9.77 7.81 -8.32
CA VAL A 124 8.90 8.78 -9.04
C VAL A 124 9.45 10.19 -8.98
N ARG A 125 9.77 10.67 -7.77
CA ARG A 125 10.31 12.03 -7.57
C ARG A 125 11.66 12.20 -8.25
N GLY A 126 12.55 11.21 -8.13
CA GLY A 126 13.87 11.23 -8.76
C GLY A 126 13.77 11.27 -10.29
N ASN A 127 12.93 10.43 -10.89
CA ASN A 127 12.78 10.36 -12.34
C ASN A 127 12.12 11.63 -12.91
N LEU A 128 11.10 12.17 -12.23
CA LEU A 128 10.46 13.44 -12.61
C LEU A 128 11.41 14.63 -12.49
N ALA A 129 12.22 14.68 -11.44
CA ALA A 129 13.26 15.69 -11.29
C ALA A 129 14.31 15.58 -12.39
N ALA A 130 14.72 14.37 -12.76
CA ALA A 130 15.74 14.13 -13.77
C ALA A 130 15.28 14.49 -15.19
N LYS A 131 14.02 14.23 -15.55
CA LYS A 131 13.49 14.51 -16.90
C LYS A 131 12.93 15.93 -17.06
N TYR A 132 12.13 16.39 -16.10
CA TYR A 132 11.37 17.65 -16.23
C TYR A 132 11.83 18.75 -15.27
N GLY A 133 12.86 18.50 -14.45
CA GLY A 133 13.33 19.48 -13.46
C GLY A 133 12.29 19.77 -12.35
N VAL A 134 11.40 18.83 -12.08
CA VAL A 134 10.37 18.96 -11.03
C VAL A 134 11.04 18.99 -9.65
N THR A 135 10.67 19.96 -8.82
CA THR A 135 11.23 20.18 -7.48
C THR A 135 10.36 19.60 -6.38
N ALA A 136 9.04 19.54 -6.60
CA ALA A 136 8.08 18.94 -5.69
C ALA A 136 6.95 18.21 -6.43
N VAL A 137 6.48 17.12 -5.82
CA VAL A 137 5.36 16.29 -6.28
C VAL A 137 4.40 16.15 -5.11
N ASP A 138 3.25 16.81 -5.21
CA ASP A 138 2.25 16.89 -4.14
C ASP A 138 0.91 16.29 -4.62
N ASN A 139 0.03 15.97 -3.66
CA ASN A 139 -1.32 15.42 -3.92
C ASN A 139 -1.34 14.23 -4.90
N ALA A 140 -0.29 13.41 -4.88
CA ALA A 140 -0.14 12.25 -5.74
C ALA A 140 -1.29 11.24 -5.56
N ARG A 141 -2.05 11.03 -6.62
CA ARG A 141 -3.15 10.05 -6.73
C ARG A 141 -2.87 9.11 -7.88
N TRP A 142 -2.98 7.81 -7.63
CA TRP A 142 -2.75 6.80 -8.67
C TRP A 142 -4.07 6.29 -9.25
N SER A 143 -4.16 6.25 -10.58
CA SER A 143 -5.33 5.81 -11.34
C SER A 143 -5.09 4.48 -12.08
N GLY A 144 -4.30 3.57 -11.50
CA GLY A 144 -4.02 2.24 -12.06
C GLY A 144 -3.01 2.24 -13.21
N ALA A 145 -3.18 3.13 -14.19
CA ALA A 145 -2.32 3.26 -15.38
C ALA A 145 -1.46 4.53 -15.39
N PHE A 146 -1.79 5.52 -14.57
CA PHE A 146 -1.11 6.82 -14.53
C PHE A 146 -1.21 7.47 -13.15
N LEU A 147 -0.28 8.37 -12.89
CA LEU A 147 -0.19 9.22 -11.72
C LEU A 147 -0.84 10.56 -12.04
N VAL A 148 -1.72 11.03 -11.17
CA VAL A 148 -2.23 12.40 -11.17
C VAL A 148 -1.61 13.10 -9.98
N ALA A 149 -0.81 14.12 -10.20
CA ALA A 149 -0.13 14.84 -9.13
C ALA A 149 0.00 16.33 -9.43
N ASP A 150 0.14 17.13 -8.38
CA ASP A 150 0.53 18.53 -8.50
C ASP A 150 2.06 18.57 -8.62
N LEU A 151 2.56 19.07 -9.75
CA LEU A 151 3.99 19.15 -10.04
C LEU A 151 4.46 20.59 -9.89
N THR A 152 5.47 20.82 -9.05
CA THR A 152 6.13 22.13 -8.96
C THR A 152 7.39 22.12 -9.80
N LEU A 153 7.46 22.98 -10.81
CA LEU A 153 8.63 23.11 -11.69
C LEU A 153 9.73 23.96 -11.04
N ALA A 154 10.91 23.99 -11.65
CA ALA A 154 12.06 24.77 -11.18
C ALA A 154 11.83 26.29 -11.21
N ASP A 155 10.92 26.77 -12.05
CA ASP A 155 10.50 28.17 -12.13
C ASP A 155 9.48 28.56 -11.03
N GLY A 156 9.07 27.61 -10.19
CA GLY A 156 8.06 27.79 -9.15
C GLY A 156 6.63 27.65 -9.66
N THR A 157 6.42 27.37 -10.95
CA THR A 157 5.09 27.16 -11.51
C THR A 157 4.53 25.82 -11.06
N VAL A 158 3.30 25.82 -10.55
CA VAL A 158 2.61 24.59 -10.10
C VAL A 158 1.65 24.14 -11.20
N ARG A 159 1.94 22.97 -11.79
CA ARG A 159 1.06 22.28 -12.73
C ARG A 159 0.17 21.31 -11.95
N ARG A 160 -1.09 21.71 -11.73
CA ARG A 160 -2.05 20.93 -10.96
C ARG A 160 -2.64 19.78 -11.75
N ASP A 161 -2.97 18.69 -11.05
CA ASP A 161 -3.58 17.48 -11.61
C ASP A 161 -2.89 16.97 -12.89
N ALA A 162 -1.56 17.10 -12.94
CA ALA A 162 -0.78 16.67 -14.09
C ALA A 162 -0.81 15.14 -14.18
N THR A 163 -1.18 14.64 -15.35
CA THR A 163 -1.19 13.21 -15.64
C THR A 163 0.20 12.77 -16.12
N VAL A 164 0.80 11.82 -15.39
CA VAL A 164 2.13 11.27 -15.63
C VAL A 164 2.01 9.75 -15.83
N TYR A 165 2.48 9.27 -16.97
CA TYR A 165 2.68 7.86 -17.28
C TYR A 165 4.13 7.46 -17.00
N PHE A 166 4.37 6.18 -16.76
CA PHE A 166 5.73 5.65 -16.58
C PHE A 166 5.92 4.50 -17.56
N GLU A 167 7.01 4.54 -18.32
CA GLU A 167 7.44 3.40 -19.12
C GLU A 167 8.04 2.29 -18.25
N ALA A 168 8.26 1.12 -18.85
CA ALA A 168 8.76 -0.05 -18.13
C ALA A 168 10.14 0.15 -17.47
N ASP A 169 10.95 1.06 -18.00
CA ASP A 169 12.25 1.47 -17.45
C ASP A 169 12.12 2.56 -16.36
N GLY A 170 10.92 3.11 -16.17
CA GLY A 170 10.64 4.19 -15.23
C GLY A 170 10.73 5.59 -15.82
N GLU A 171 10.91 5.74 -17.14
CA GLU A 171 10.87 7.05 -17.80
C GLU A 171 9.47 7.68 -17.61
N PRO A 172 9.37 8.90 -17.04
CA PRO A 172 8.09 9.57 -16.89
C PRO A 172 7.68 10.23 -18.22
N LEU A 173 6.39 10.16 -18.55
CA LEU A 173 5.79 10.78 -19.73
C LEU A 173 4.60 11.66 -19.30
N THR A 174 4.55 12.90 -19.74
CA THR A 174 3.41 13.79 -19.49
C THR A 174 2.57 13.95 -20.75
N GLY A 175 1.34 14.49 -20.63
CA GLY A 175 0.43 14.63 -21.77
C GLY A 175 1.05 15.27 -23.02
N GLU A 176 1.96 16.24 -22.88
CA GLU A 176 2.66 16.84 -24.02
C GLU A 176 3.56 15.84 -24.75
N ASP A 177 4.19 14.89 -24.04
CA ASP A 177 5.05 13.84 -24.59
C ASP A 177 4.23 12.69 -25.17
N VAL A 178 3.09 12.36 -24.56
CA VAL A 178 2.20 11.28 -24.99
C VAL A 178 1.46 11.66 -26.28
N PHE A 179 1.06 12.93 -26.44
CA PHE A 179 0.32 13.38 -27.63
C PHE A 179 1.22 13.89 -28.76
N SER A 180 2.46 14.32 -28.47
CA SER A 180 3.43 14.74 -29.50
C SER A 180 4.02 13.59 -30.31
N GLN A 181 3.89 12.35 -29.85
CA GLN A 181 4.30 11.16 -30.60
C GLN A 181 3.27 10.69 -31.65
N THR A 182 2.19 11.44 -31.89
CA THR A 182 1.27 11.12 -33.00
C THR A 182 1.87 11.62 -34.32
N PRO A 183 2.36 10.76 -35.24
CA PRO A 183 2.81 11.22 -36.54
C PRO A 183 1.57 11.45 -37.41
N GLY A 184 1.21 12.71 -37.63
CA GLY A 184 0.14 13.06 -38.57
C GLY A 184 -0.64 14.32 -38.21
N ALA A 185 -0.01 15.47 -38.39
CA ALA A 185 -0.68 16.71 -38.82
C ALA A 185 0.19 17.38 -39.88
#